data_AF-A0A351ZZV7-F1
#
_entry.id   AF-A0A351ZZV7-F1
#
_cell.length_a   1.000
_cell.length_b   1.000
_cell.length_c   1.000
_cell.angle_alpha   90.00
_cell.angle_beta   90.00
_cell.angle_gamma   90.00
#
_symmetry.space_group_name_H-M   'P 1'
#
loop_
_entity.id
_entity.type
_entity.pdbx_description
1 polymer ?
#
loop_
_entity_poly.entity_id
_entity_poly.type
_entity_poly.pdbx_seq_one_letter_code
_entity_poly.pdbx_strand_id
1 'polypeptide(L)'
;MNEAVRSSLQKARPTLVGLSAVVLAIVLFTGVLLSMWYVPSSDPFRSSDGTLQTIVTSRRLLQSGPFTDTISASVQKPQLAPAGVGEPVVSAAQSSIRVSIHNTPFGSTVRRIHHWMADILLGLLGALMIVLGLLRTFETERSSWVRYLSLTALAVAGGWTGRILVDDVYAEISRRVMGHELSTAPLGGIITSMLGIEPGALLLARTYSVHGFLLGVLGLLMITPDVRRILHDASRPPFLSIGLLIALAVSYISVPDWGLRDAVRGLAGWEHVTPWWGIAPFRSWSLWLGSELAGYVGIIILLLLVTLPLWYRRMQRRTAAAFLAVLLGMLIIGLLFGN
;
A
#
# COMPACT_ATOMS: atom_id res chain seq x y z
N MET A 1 -9.13 -33.30 -1.74
CA MET A 1 -10.11 -32.26 -2.10
C MET A 1 -11.20 -32.94 -2.93
N ASN A 2 -12.46 -32.84 -2.53
CA ASN A 2 -13.56 -33.41 -3.32
C ASN A 2 -13.76 -32.61 -4.62
N GLU A 3 -14.46 -33.20 -5.59
CA GLU A 3 -14.67 -32.57 -6.91
C GLU A 3 -15.50 -31.29 -6.82
N ALA A 4 -16.46 -31.23 -5.89
CA ALA A 4 -17.28 -30.04 -5.66
C ALA A 4 -16.43 -28.83 -5.26
N VAL A 5 -15.54 -28.96 -4.26
CA VAL A 5 -14.65 -27.87 -3.84
C VAL A 5 -13.70 -27.47 -4.96
N ARG A 6 -13.15 -28.46 -5.70
CA ARG A 6 -12.27 -28.18 -6.84
C ARG A 6 -12.99 -27.37 -7.93
N SER A 7 -14.21 -27.75 -8.27
CA SER A 7 -15.06 -27.07 -9.25
C SER A 7 -15.36 -25.64 -8.81
N SER A 8 -15.71 -25.43 -7.54
CA SER A 8 -15.94 -24.08 -6.98
C SER A 8 -14.68 -23.21 -7.04
N LEU A 9 -13.51 -23.74 -6.68
CA LEU A 9 -12.25 -23.00 -6.78
C LEU A 9 -11.88 -22.66 -8.23
N GLN A 10 -12.13 -23.58 -9.18
CA GLN A 10 -11.92 -23.33 -10.61
C GLN A 10 -12.81 -22.21 -11.13
N LYS A 11 -14.06 -22.11 -10.66
CA LYS A 11 -14.97 -21.00 -10.98
C LYS A 11 -14.57 -19.69 -10.29
N ALA A 12 -14.03 -19.75 -9.08
CA ALA A 12 -13.59 -18.57 -8.33
C ALA A 12 -12.35 -17.90 -8.95
N ARG A 13 -11.41 -18.68 -9.50
CA ARG A 13 -10.16 -18.19 -10.10
C ARG A 13 -10.37 -17.05 -11.13
N PRO A 14 -11.14 -17.21 -12.23
CA PRO A 14 -11.33 -16.15 -13.21
C PRO A 14 -12.02 -14.91 -12.62
N THR A 15 -12.93 -15.09 -11.66
CA THR A 15 -13.58 -13.99 -10.96
C THR A 15 -12.59 -13.16 -10.14
N LEU A 16 -11.71 -13.80 -9.37
CA LEU A 16 -10.68 -13.12 -8.59
C LEU A 16 -9.66 -12.39 -9.47
N VAL A 17 -9.26 -13.00 -10.59
CA VAL A 17 -8.36 -12.36 -11.56
C VAL A 17 -9.04 -11.14 -12.20
N GLY A 18 -10.29 -11.27 -12.65
CA GLY A 18 -11.05 -10.18 -13.24
C GLY A 18 -11.28 -9.01 -12.28
N LEU A 19 -11.65 -9.30 -11.03
CA LEU A 19 -11.79 -8.29 -9.98
C LEU A 19 -10.45 -7.60 -9.67
N SER A 20 -9.37 -8.36 -9.52
CA SER A 20 -8.03 -7.80 -9.27
C SER A 20 -7.60 -6.86 -10.41
N ALA A 21 -7.92 -7.20 -11.65
CA ALA A 21 -7.64 -6.35 -12.82
C ALA A 21 -8.43 -5.04 -12.81
N VAL A 22 -9.73 -5.10 -12.51
CA VAL A 22 -10.57 -3.88 -12.41
C VAL A 22 -10.09 -3.00 -11.26
N VAL A 23 -9.83 -3.59 -10.09
CA VAL A 23 -9.34 -2.84 -8.93
C VAL A 23 -7.98 -2.22 -9.23
N LEU A 24 -7.04 -2.95 -9.83
CA LEU A 24 -5.76 -2.39 -10.25
C LEU A 24 -5.95 -1.23 -11.23
N ALA A 25 -6.84 -1.35 -12.21
CA ALA A 25 -7.12 -0.26 -13.15
C ALA A 25 -7.67 0.99 -12.43
N ILE A 26 -8.55 0.81 -11.43
CA ILE A 26 -9.05 1.91 -10.60
C ILE A 26 -7.91 2.54 -9.77
N VAL A 27 -7.03 1.74 -9.15
CA VAL A 27 -5.86 2.25 -8.42
C VAL A 27 -4.96 3.07 -9.33
N LEU A 28 -4.63 2.56 -10.52
CA LEU A 28 -3.80 3.28 -11.49
C LEU A 28 -4.44 4.59 -11.94
N PHE A 29 -5.72 4.56 -12.31
CA PHE A 29 -6.44 5.76 -12.75
C PHE A 29 -6.53 6.82 -11.65
N THR A 30 -6.94 6.43 -10.44
CA THR A 30 -7.01 7.34 -9.29
C THR A 30 -5.63 7.84 -8.87
N GLY A 31 -4.58 7.03 -9.01
CA GLY A 31 -3.20 7.42 -8.76
C GLY A 31 -2.73 8.50 -9.72
N VAL A 32 -3.02 8.37 -11.01
CA VAL A 32 -2.76 9.42 -12.02
C VAL A 32 -3.48 10.71 -11.67
N LEU A 33 -4.75 10.65 -11.26
CA LEU A 33 -5.48 11.85 -10.84
C LEU A 33 -4.80 12.50 -9.63
N LEU A 34 -4.52 11.74 -8.56
CA LEU A 34 -3.86 12.29 -7.36
C LEU A 34 -2.49 12.89 -7.67
N SER A 35 -1.77 12.31 -8.63
CA SER A 35 -0.44 12.76 -9.06
C SER A 35 -0.45 14.20 -9.60
N MET A 36 -1.58 14.68 -10.13
CA MET A 36 -1.72 16.03 -10.66
C MET A 36 -1.63 17.12 -9.59
N TRP A 37 -1.86 16.78 -8.32
CA TRP A 37 -1.85 17.72 -7.19
C TRP A 37 -0.83 17.36 -6.11
N TYR A 38 -0.12 16.24 -6.26
CA TYR A 38 0.85 15.77 -5.28
C TYR A 38 2.23 16.38 -5.52
N VAL A 39 2.90 16.80 -4.44
CA VAL A 39 4.26 17.34 -4.49
C VAL A 39 5.21 16.37 -3.78
N PRO A 40 6.11 15.65 -4.50
CA PRO A 40 6.92 14.59 -3.91
C PRO A 40 8.19 15.12 -3.23
N SER A 41 8.04 16.02 -2.25
CA SER A 41 9.17 16.54 -1.44
C SER A 41 8.88 16.43 0.06
N SER A 42 9.89 15.95 0.80
CA SER A 42 9.92 15.91 2.26
C SER A 42 10.40 17.22 2.89
N ASP A 43 10.74 18.22 2.08
CA ASP A 43 11.26 19.50 2.55
C ASP A 43 10.18 20.28 3.31
N PRO A 44 10.56 21.08 4.33
CA PRO A 44 9.64 21.97 5.01
C PRO A 44 8.92 22.90 4.04
N PHE A 45 7.59 22.93 4.10
CA PHE A 45 6.80 23.84 3.29
C PHE A 45 6.99 25.28 3.78
N ARG A 46 7.31 26.17 2.84
CA ARG A 46 7.52 27.60 3.07
C ARG A 46 6.58 28.42 2.21
N SER A 47 6.07 29.52 2.74
CA SER A 47 5.40 30.56 1.95
C SER A 47 6.42 31.35 1.11
N SER A 48 5.93 32.22 0.23
CA SER A 48 6.77 33.03 -0.66
C SER A 48 7.75 33.97 0.06
N ASP A 49 7.46 34.35 1.29
CA ASP A 49 8.31 35.13 2.20
C ASP A 49 9.33 34.27 2.98
N GLY A 50 9.32 32.95 2.79
CA GLY A 50 10.21 32.00 3.47
C GLY A 50 9.68 31.48 4.82
N THR A 51 8.52 31.93 5.27
CA THR A 51 7.91 31.55 6.55
C THR A 51 7.48 30.07 6.54
N LEU A 52 7.86 29.34 7.59
CA LEU A 52 7.49 27.92 7.76
C LEU A 52 6.00 27.80 8.04
N GLN A 53 5.36 26.81 7.42
CA GLN A 53 3.92 26.62 7.52
C GLN A 53 3.56 25.35 8.31
N THR A 54 2.39 25.38 8.94
CA THR A 54 1.70 24.22 9.51
C THR A 54 0.30 24.10 8.90
N ILE A 55 -0.42 23.01 9.20
CA ILE A 55 -1.80 22.80 8.75
C ILE A 55 -2.76 23.07 9.90
N VAL A 56 -3.79 23.88 9.62
CA VAL A 56 -4.86 24.19 10.56
C VAL A 56 -6.22 23.79 9.98
N THR A 57 -7.03 23.10 10.79
CA THR A 57 -8.41 22.69 10.50
C THR A 57 -9.39 23.53 11.35
N SER A 58 -9.39 24.85 11.11
CA SER A 58 -10.39 25.86 11.50
C SER A 58 -10.47 26.47 12.92
N ARG A 59 -11.00 27.70 12.92
CA ARG A 59 -11.24 28.72 13.97
C ARG A 59 -10.06 29.44 14.62
N ARG A 60 -8.83 29.36 14.09
CA ARG A 60 -7.96 30.54 14.19
C ARG A 60 -8.53 31.57 13.23
N LEU A 61 -9.45 32.40 13.72
CA LEU A 61 -9.69 33.70 13.10
C LEU A 61 -8.30 34.34 13.01
N LEU A 62 -7.69 34.32 11.83
CA LEU A 62 -6.59 35.23 11.57
C LEU A 62 -7.24 36.61 11.64
N GLN A 63 -7.12 37.23 12.80
CA GLN A 63 -7.60 38.58 13.05
C GLN A 63 -6.69 39.50 12.25
N SER A 64 -6.96 39.67 10.95
CA SER A 64 -6.25 40.65 10.13
C SER A 64 -6.88 42.02 10.37
N GLY A 65 -6.45 42.68 11.45
CA GLY A 65 -6.87 44.04 11.76
C GLY A 65 -8.23 44.16 12.47
N PRO A 66 -8.67 45.40 12.75
CA PRO A 66 -9.78 45.71 13.66
C PRO A 66 -11.19 45.46 13.11
N PHE A 67 -11.34 45.03 11.85
CA PHE A 67 -12.64 44.79 11.23
C PHE A 67 -12.82 43.30 10.93
N THR A 68 -13.60 42.62 11.78
CA THR A 68 -13.94 41.20 11.66
C THR A 68 -15.15 41.01 10.74
N ASP A 69 -14.92 40.86 9.44
CA ASP A 69 -15.91 40.25 8.54
C ASP A 69 -15.85 38.73 8.70
N THR A 70 -16.81 38.20 9.46
CA THR A 70 -16.91 36.77 9.74
C THR A 70 -17.77 36.11 8.67
N ILE A 71 -17.21 35.90 7.47
CA ILE A 71 -17.88 35.04 6.48
C ILE A 71 -17.66 33.59 6.90
N SER A 72 -18.60 33.07 7.68
CA SER A 72 -18.76 31.64 7.94
C SER A 72 -19.05 30.90 6.62
N ALA A 73 -18.00 30.49 5.91
CA ALA A 73 -18.15 29.50 4.84
C ALA A 73 -18.18 28.09 5.47
N SER A 74 -19.35 27.46 5.37
CA SER A 74 -19.82 26.25 6.07
C SER A 74 -19.10 24.93 5.76
N VAL A 75 -17.81 24.93 5.42
CA VAL A 75 -17.00 23.69 5.32
C VAL A 75 -15.58 23.99 5.85
N GLN A 76 -15.22 23.38 6.99
CA GLN A 76 -13.89 23.47 7.60
C GLN A 76 -12.85 22.82 6.69
N LYS A 77 -12.34 23.58 5.72
CA LYS A 77 -11.27 23.13 4.84
C LYS A 77 -9.91 23.30 5.54
N PRO A 78 -9.01 22.31 5.48
CA PRO A 78 -7.63 22.46 5.93
C PRO A 78 -6.93 23.57 5.15
N GLN A 79 -6.19 24.40 5.87
CA GLN A 79 -5.43 25.52 5.33
C GLN A 79 -4.01 25.54 5.89
N LEU A 80 -3.13 26.23 5.19
CA LEU A 80 -1.79 26.53 5.67
C LEU A 80 -1.82 27.79 6.52
N ALA A 81 -1.05 27.80 7.61
CA ALA A 81 -0.83 28.98 8.44
C ALA A 81 0.64 29.00 8.92
N PRO A 82 1.20 30.17 9.25
CA PRO A 82 2.53 30.27 9.84
C PRO A 82 2.65 29.37 11.07
N ALA A 83 3.68 28.53 11.10
CA ALA A 83 3.95 27.63 12.21
C ALA A 83 4.42 28.42 13.44
N GLY A 84 3.70 28.28 14.56
CA GLY A 84 4.11 28.80 15.86
C GLY A 84 5.25 28.00 16.49
N VAL A 85 5.80 28.52 17.59
CA VAL A 85 6.82 27.81 18.37
C VAL A 85 6.24 26.49 18.89
N GLY A 86 6.91 25.38 18.56
CA GLY A 86 6.49 24.05 18.98
C GLY A 86 5.45 23.39 18.07
N GLU A 87 4.80 24.13 17.16
CA GLU A 87 3.87 23.57 16.18
C GLU A 87 4.63 22.76 15.11
N PRO A 88 4.08 21.62 14.64
CA PRO A 88 4.75 20.81 13.64
C PRO A 88 4.79 21.54 12.29
N VAL A 89 5.99 21.68 11.74
CA VAL A 89 6.16 22.22 10.39
C VAL A 89 5.83 21.13 9.38
N VAL A 90 4.94 21.41 8.43
CA VAL A 90 4.52 20.39 7.46
C VAL A 90 5.49 20.31 6.29
N SER A 91 5.61 19.13 5.68
CA SER A 91 6.36 18.98 4.43
C SER A 91 5.53 19.38 3.22
N ALA A 92 6.20 19.59 2.08
CA ALA A 92 5.52 19.83 0.81
C ALA A 92 4.57 18.68 0.42
N ALA A 93 4.98 17.42 0.64
CA ALA A 93 4.13 16.26 0.41
C ALA A 93 2.89 16.24 1.29
N GLN A 94 3.04 16.41 2.61
CA GLN A 94 1.89 16.47 3.52
C GLN A 94 0.95 17.62 3.16
N SER A 95 1.49 18.81 2.87
CA SER A 95 0.72 19.98 2.43
C SER A 95 -0.08 19.69 1.15
N SER A 96 0.56 19.07 0.16
CA SER A 96 -0.11 18.70 -1.09
C SER A 96 -1.30 17.74 -0.88
N ILE A 97 -1.19 16.80 0.04
CA ILE A 97 -2.27 15.84 0.34
C ILE A 97 -3.36 16.48 1.18
N ARG A 98 -2.99 17.10 2.29
CA ARG A 98 -3.95 17.58 3.29
C ARG A 98 -4.59 18.89 2.90
N VAL A 99 -3.96 19.71 2.06
CA VAL A 99 -4.51 21.01 1.62
C VAL A 99 -4.91 20.92 0.15
N SER A 100 -3.96 20.66 -0.76
CA SER A 100 -4.24 20.75 -2.21
C SER A 100 -5.24 19.69 -2.69
N ILE A 101 -4.98 18.41 -2.42
CA ILE A 101 -5.88 17.31 -2.78
C ILE A 101 -7.21 17.43 -2.03
N HIS A 102 -7.19 17.75 -0.73
CA HIS A 102 -8.42 17.89 0.05
C HIS A 102 -9.33 19.02 -0.46
N ASN A 103 -8.74 20.12 -0.92
CA ASN A 103 -9.49 21.30 -1.36
C ASN A 103 -9.91 21.24 -2.84
N THR A 104 -9.33 20.34 -3.62
CA THR A 104 -9.71 20.06 -5.02
C THR A 104 -11.07 19.36 -5.09
N PRO A 105 -11.94 19.67 -6.08
CA PRO A 105 -13.20 18.96 -6.28
C PRO A 105 -13.00 17.45 -6.31
N PHE A 106 -13.74 16.74 -5.45
CA PHE A 106 -13.65 15.28 -5.26
C PHE A 106 -12.29 14.72 -4.85
N GLY A 107 -11.26 15.54 -4.57
CA GLY A 107 -9.91 15.03 -4.30
C GLY A 107 -9.83 14.12 -3.07
N SER A 108 -10.53 14.47 -1.97
CA SER A 108 -10.67 13.57 -0.81
C SER A 108 -11.38 12.26 -1.15
N THR A 109 -12.36 12.28 -2.05
CA THR A 109 -13.07 11.08 -2.51
C THR A 109 -12.14 10.19 -3.34
N VAL A 110 -11.41 10.77 -4.30
CA VAL A 110 -10.43 10.05 -5.12
C VAL A 110 -9.35 9.44 -4.22
N ARG A 111 -8.86 10.16 -3.21
CA ARG A 111 -7.89 9.65 -2.23
C ARG A 111 -8.43 8.45 -1.44
N ARG A 112 -9.68 8.52 -0.96
CA ARG A 112 -10.34 7.39 -0.26
C ARG A 112 -10.43 6.18 -1.17
N ILE A 113 -10.91 6.35 -2.41
CA ILE A 113 -11.00 5.27 -3.39
C ILE A 113 -9.63 4.67 -3.64
N HIS A 114 -8.61 5.48 -3.92
CA HIS A 114 -7.25 5.03 -4.20
C HIS A 114 -6.68 4.18 -3.05
N HIS A 115 -6.79 4.68 -1.82
CA HIS A 115 -6.29 4.00 -0.63
C HIS A 115 -6.98 2.64 -0.41
N TRP A 116 -8.31 2.64 -0.34
CA TRP A 116 -9.06 1.41 -0.05
C TRP A 116 -9.00 0.40 -1.19
N MET A 117 -8.89 0.86 -2.45
CA MET A 117 -8.70 -0.04 -3.59
C MET A 117 -7.33 -0.70 -3.59
N ALA A 118 -6.28 -0.02 -3.14
CA ALA A 118 -4.98 -0.64 -2.96
C ALA A 118 -5.04 -1.77 -1.92
N ASP A 119 -5.77 -1.56 -0.82
CA ASP A 119 -5.99 -2.58 0.22
C ASP A 119 -6.82 -3.76 -0.29
N ILE A 120 -7.92 -3.49 -0.99
CA ILE A 120 -8.75 -4.52 -1.61
C ILE A 120 -7.95 -5.31 -2.64
N LEU A 121 -7.09 -4.66 -3.44
CA LEU A 121 -6.22 -5.35 -4.40
C LEU A 121 -5.31 -6.35 -3.69
N LEU A 122 -4.67 -5.95 -2.59
CA LEU A 122 -3.84 -6.84 -1.80
C LEU A 122 -4.66 -8.03 -1.27
N GLY A 123 -5.86 -7.79 -0.74
CA GLY A 123 -6.76 -8.84 -0.28
C GLY A 123 -7.17 -9.83 -1.38
N LEU A 124 -7.53 -9.31 -2.57
CA LEU A 124 -7.91 -10.13 -3.72
C LEU A 124 -6.75 -10.97 -4.25
N LEU A 125 -5.55 -10.39 -4.34
CA LEU A 125 -4.35 -11.12 -4.77
C LEU A 125 -3.92 -12.17 -3.74
N GLY A 126 -4.04 -11.88 -2.44
CA GLY A 126 -3.85 -12.85 -1.37
C GLY A 126 -4.82 -14.03 -1.48
N ALA A 127 -6.13 -13.75 -1.63
CA ALA A 127 -7.15 -14.76 -1.85
C ALA A 127 -6.89 -15.58 -3.13
N LEU A 128 -6.47 -14.93 -4.21
CA LEU A 128 -6.10 -15.59 -5.45
C LEU A 128 -4.92 -16.54 -5.23
N MET A 129 -3.86 -16.12 -4.52
CA MET A 129 -2.72 -17.00 -4.22
C MET A 129 -3.12 -18.23 -3.41
N ILE A 130 -4.04 -18.09 -2.45
CA ILE A 130 -4.61 -19.21 -1.70
C ILE A 130 -5.34 -20.16 -2.67
N VAL A 131 -6.23 -19.64 -3.51
CA VAL A 131 -6.96 -20.45 -4.50
C VAL A 131 -6.00 -21.16 -5.46
N LEU A 132 -4.98 -20.47 -5.97
CA LEU A 132 -3.99 -21.06 -6.88
C LEU A 132 -3.17 -22.16 -6.19
N GLY A 133 -2.84 -21.98 -4.91
CA GLY A 133 -2.15 -22.98 -4.09
C GLY A 133 -3.00 -24.22 -3.84
N LEU A 134 -4.29 -24.04 -3.49
CA LEU A 134 -5.24 -25.15 -3.31
C LEU A 134 -5.51 -25.91 -4.61
N LEU A 135 -5.59 -25.20 -5.74
CA LEU A 135 -5.68 -25.79 -7.07
C LEU A 135 -4.36 -26.40 -7.57
N ARG A 136 -3.26 -26.24 -6.82
CA ARG A 136 -1.92 -26.71 -7.17
C ARG A 136 -1.43 -26.20 -8.51
N THR A 137 -1.74 -24.93 -8.79
CA THR A 137 -1.38 -24.26 -10.05
C THR A 137 0.14 -24.24 -10.26
N PHE A 138 0.93 -24.25 -9.18
CA PHE A 138 2.38 -24.38 -9.24
C PHE A 138 2.86 -25.69 -9.89
N GLU A 139 2.04 -26.74 -9.97
CA GLU A 139 2.39 -28.00 -10.65
C GLU A 139 2.14 -27.94 -12.16
N THR A 140 1.03 -27.33 -12.58
CA THR A 140 0.53 -27.39 -13.96
C THR A 140 0.83 -26.12 -14.76
N GLU A 141 0.80 -24.94 -14.13
CA GLU A 141 0.99 -23.64 -14.74
C GLU A 141 2.03 -22.81 -13.98
N ARG A 142 3.29 -23.26 -14.01
CA ARG A 142 4.40 -22.67 -13.25
C ARG A 142 4.56 -21.15 -13.48
N SER A 143 4.42 -20.73 -14.74
CA SER A 143 4.52 -19.31 -15.11
C SER A 143 3.41 -18.47 -14.49
N SER A 144 2.18 -18.98 -14.45
CA SER A 144 1.07 -18.34 -13.75
C SER A 144 1.36 -18.20 -12.25
N TRP A 145 1.84 -19.27 -11.61
CA TRP A 145 2.18 -19.24 -10.18
C TRP A 145 3.21 -18.16 -9.84
N VAL A 146 4.36 -18.16 -10.52
CA VAL A 146 5.43 -17.18 -10.26
C VAL A 146 4.93 -15.76 -10.54
N ARG A 147 4.19 -15.57 -11.64
CA ARG A 147 3.65 -14.26 -12.01
C ARG A 147 2.67 -13.71 -10.96
N TYR A 148 1.74 -14.52 -10.45
CA TYR A 148 0.83 -14.04 -9.41
C TYR A 148 1.53 -13.85 -8.07
N LEU A 149 2.51 -14.70 -7.72
CA LEU A 149 3.34 -14.48 -6.53
C LEU A 149 4.09 -13.14 -6.62
N SER A 150 4.72 -12.86 -7.76
CA SER A 150 5.41 -11.59 -8.00
C SER A 150 4.45 -10.40 -8.05
N LEU A 151 3.24 -10.56 -8.63
CA LEU A 151 2.22 -9.51 -8.62
C LEU A 151 1.73 -9.20 -7.19
N THR A 152 1.57 -10.21 -6.35
CA THR A 152 1.24 -10.01 -4.92
C THR A 152 2.36 -9.29 -4.20
N ALA A 153 3.62 -9.69 -4.39
CA ALA A 153 4.76 -9.00 -3.81
C ALA A 153 4.85 -7.53 -4.28
N LEU A 154 4.58 -7.28 -5.56
CA LEU A 154 4.53 -5.95 -6.15
C LEU A 154 3.39 -5.11 -5.54
N ALA A 155 2.21 -5.71 -5.29
CA ALA A 155 1.10 -5.02 -4.64
C ALA A 155 1.40 -4.66 -3.18
N VAL A 156 2.09 -5.54 -2.43
CA VAL A 156 2.57 -5.22 -1.08
C VAL A 156 3.55 -4.05 -1.12
N ALA A 157 4.54 -4.08 -2.03
CA ALA A 157 5.50 -3.00 -2.20
C ALA A 157 4.81 -1.69 -2.64
N GLY A 158 3.80 -1.78 -3.52
CA GLY A 158 2.98 -0.66 -3.97
C GLY A 158 2.19 -0.03 -2.83
N GLY A 159 1.47 -0.83 -2.05
CA GLY A 159 0.71 -0.35 -0.89
C GLY A 159 1.61 0.33 0.15
N TRP A 160 2.76 -0.28 0.46
CA TRP A 160 3.74 0.28 1.39
C TRP A 160 4.35 1.58 0.89
N THR A 161 4.88 1.61 -0.34
CA THR A 161 5.47 2.83 -0.93
C THR A 161 4.44 3.96 -1.05
N GLY A 162 3.19 3.66 -1.43
CA GLY A 162 2.12 4.65 -1.49
C GLY A 162 1.80 5.24 -0.12
N ARG A 163 1.90 4.43 0.93
CA ARG A 163 1.70 4.89 2.31
C ARG A 163 2.83 5.80 2.80
N ILE A 164 4.07 5.57 2.35
CA ILE A 164 5.22 6.46 2.64
C ILE A 164 5.05 7.85 2.01
N LEU A 165 4.40 7.94 0.84
CA LEU A 165 4.23 9.21 0.13
C LEU A 165 3.41 10.25 0.90
N VAL A 166 2.65 9.83 1.93
CA VAL A 166 1.92 10.77 2.79
C VAL A 166 2.87 11.63 3.64
N ASP A 167 4.07 11.12 3.91
CA ASP A 167 5.13 11.79 4.66
C ASP A 167 4.74 12.21 6.09
N ASP A 168 3.80 11.49 6.70
CA ASP A 168 3.37 11.64 8.08
C ASP A 168 4.24 10.84 9.07
N VAL A 169 3.84 10.86 10.34
CA VAL A 169 4.54 10.15 11.43
C VAL A 169 4.74 8.67 11.11
N TYR A 170 3.70 7.99 10.59
CA TYR A 170 3.81 6.60 10.17
C TYR A 170 4.85 6.42 9.05
N ALA A 171 4.79 7.26 8.02
CA ALA A 171 5.70 7.18 6.88
C ALA A 171 7.16 7.31 7.33
N GLU A 172 7.45 8.22 8.25
CA GLU A 172 8.80 8.41 8.79
C GLU A 172 9.30 7.22 9.60
N ILE A 173 8.50 6.73 10.54
CA ILE A 173 8.84 5.55 11.34
C ILE A 173 9.02 4.34 10.41
N SER A 174 8.10 4.14 9.46
CA SER A 174 8.14 3.03 8.53
C SER A 174 9.37 3.07 7.62
N ARG A 175 9.75 4.25 7.11
CA ARG A 175 10.99 4.44 6.34
C ARG A 175 12.22 4.11 7.17
N ARG A 176 12.29 4.56 8.43
CA ARG A 176 13.45 4.28 9.31
C ARG A 176 13.59 2.79 9.59
N VAL A 177 12.49 2.13 9.97
CA VAL A 177 12.49 0.68 10.25
C VAL A 177 12.85 -0.09 8.99
N MET A 178 12.10 0.09 7.89
CA MET A 178 12.36 -0.65 6.66
C MET A 178 13.72 -0.32 6.04
N GLY A 179 14.15 0.95 6.12
CA GLY A 179 15.47 1.37 5.65
C GLY A 179 16.59 0.69 6.41
N HIS A 180 16.47 0.57 7.73
CA HIS A 180 17.42 -0.18 8.55
C HIS A 180 17.42 -1.67 8.16
N GLU A 181 16.26 -2.33 8.18
CA GLU A 181 16.13 -3.76 7.86
C GLU A 181 16.62 -4.11 6.45
N LEU A 182 16.33 -3.25 5.46
CA LEU A 182 16.83 -3.48 4.11
C LEU A 182 18.33 -3.25 4.04
N SER A 183 18.88 -2.22 4.70
CA SER A 183 20.32 -1.91 4.63
C SER A 183 21.23 -3.02 5.17
N THR A 184 20.72 -3.87 6.07
CA THR A 184 21.45 -5.00 6.64
C THR A 184 21.37 -6.26 5.76
N ALA A 185 20.44 -6.32 4.80
CA ALA A 185 20.29 -7.45 3.89
C ALA A 185 21.34 -7.44 2.76
N PRO A 186 21.72 -8.62 2.20
CA PRO A 186 22.53 -8.67 0.98
C PRO A 186 21.85 -7.90 -0.17
N LEU A 187 22.61 -7.03 -0.85
CA LEU A 187 22.11 -6.09 -1.87
C LEU A 187 21.13 -5.02 -1.34
N GLY A 188 20.97 -4.93 -0.02
CA GLY A 188 20.10 -4.00 0.69
C GLY A 188 20.24 -2.55 0.29
N GLY A 189 21.50 -2.06 0.27
CA GLY A 189 21.85 -0.71 -0.14
C GLY A 189 21.34 -0.33 -1.55
N ILE A 190 21.34 -1.29 -2.48
CA ILE A 190 20.83 -1.05 -3.84
C ILE A 190 19.31 -0.83 -3.78
N ILE A 191 18.60 -1.66 -3.01
CA ILE A 191 17.15 -1.59 -2.87
C ILE A 191 16.76 -0.28 -2.15
N THR A 192 17.42 0.07 -1.06
CA THR A 192 17.16 1.31 -0.30
C THR A 192 17.43 2.55 -1.15
N SER A 193 18.49 2.54 -1.97
CA SER A 193 18.82 3.64 -2.87
C SER A 193 17.83 3.79 -4.03
N MET A 194 17.41 2.67 -4.64
CA MET A 194 16.38 2.63 -5.69
C MET A 194 15.02 3.12 -5.20
N LEU A 195 14.61 2.68 -4.00
CA LEU A 195 13.31 3.06 -3.41
C LEU A 195 13.33 4.47 -2.82
N GLY A 196 14.49 5.08 -2.64
CA GLY A 196 14.61 6.39 -1.99
C GLY A 196 14.25 6.31 -0.50
N ILE A 197 14.84 5.38 0.23
CA ILE A 197 14.61 5.21 1.68
C ILE A 197 15.84 5.67 2.52
N GLU A 198 17.03 5.76 1.91
CA GLU A 198 18.28 6.16 2.59
C GLU A 198 18.34 7.65 2.93
N PRO A 199 18.70 8.10 4.14
CA PRO A 199 18.73 9.52 4.49
C PRO A 199 19.37 10.45 3.42
N GLY A 200 18.61 11.42 2.89
CA GLY A 200 19.07 12.32 1.81
C GLY A 200 17.99 13.22 1.18
N ALA A 201 18.39 14.13 0.29
CA ALA A 201 17.54 15.23 -0.22
C ALA A 201 16.50 14.83 -1.31
N LEU A 202 16.55 13.61 -1.85
CA LEU A 202 15.69 13.19 -2.98
C LEU A 202 14.83 11.95 -2.68
N LEU A 203 14.56 11.69 -1.41
CA LEU A 203 13.94 10.43 -1.01
C LEU A 203 12.56 10.23 -1.59
N LEU A 204 11.69 11.19 -1.31
CA LEU A 204 10.28 11.06 -1.65
C LEU A 204 10.03 11.12 -3.16
N ALA A 205 10.83 11.88 -3.90
CA ALA A 205 10.78 11.95 -5.36
C ALA A 205 11.10 10.60 -6.02
N ARG A 206 12.10 9.87 -5.51
CA ARG A 206 12.43 8.52 -5.99
C ARG A 206 11.34 7.52 -5.62
N THR A 207 10.89 7.52 -4.36
CA THR A 207 9.77 6.67 -3.93
C THR A 207 8.53 6.92 -4.78
N TYR A 208 8.22 8.18 -5.07
CA TYR A 208 7.10 8.58 -5.92
C TYR A 208 7.26 8.07 -7.35
N SER A 209 8.45 8.19 -7.94
CA SER A 209 8.71 7.71 -9.30
C SER A 209 8.58 6.18 -9.38
N VAL A 210 9.10 5.46 -8.40
CA VAL A 210 8.95 4.00 -8.32
C VAL A 210 7.48 3.62 -8.14
N HIS A 211 6.79 4.23 -7.18
CA HIS A 211 5.39 3.93 -6.85
C HIS A 211 4.44 4.27 -8.00
N GLY A 212 4.47 5.52 -8.46
CA GLY A 212 3.52 6.07 -9.43
C GLY A 212 3.73 5.58 -10.86
N PHE A 213 4.97 5.21 -11.23
CA PHE A 213 5.28 4.75 -12.58
C PHE A 213 5.69 3.28 -12.62
N LEU A 214 6.84 2.93 -12.03
CA LEU A 214 7.44 1.60 -12.22
C LEU A 214 6.54 0.46 -11.72
N LEU A 215 6.05 0.55 -10.47
CA LEU A 215 5.19 -0.49 -9.89
C LEU A 215 3.86 -0.60 -10.63
N GLY A 216 3.29 0.53 -11.06
CA GLY A 216 2.04 0.55 -11.82
C GLY A 216 2.18 -0.12 -13.19
N VAL A 217 3.23 0.20 -13.94
CA VAL A 217 3.53 -0.40 -15.25
C VAL A 217 3.78 -1.90 -15.12
N LEU A 218 4.59 -2.32 -14.16
CA LEU A 218 4.86 -3.74 -13.91
C LEU A 218 3.57 -4.49 -13.56
N GLY A 219 2.74 -3.93 -12.68
CA GLY A 219 1.45 -4.53 -12.31
C GLY A 219 0.55 -4.73 -13.52
N LEU A 220 0.44 -3.71 -14.38
CA LEU A 220 -0.34 -3.79 -15.62
C LEU A 220 0.20 -4.87 -16.57
N LEU A 221 1.51 -4.91 -16.80
CA LEU A 221 2.14 -5.91 -17.68
C LEU A 221 1.89 -7.34 -17.19
N MET A 222 1.95 -7.57 -15.88
CA MET A 222 1.77 -8.89 -15.28
C MET A 222 0.33 -9.39 -15.36
N ILE A 223 -0.67 -8.52 -15.20
CA ILE A 223 -2.08 -8.93 -15.22
C ILE A 223 -2.66 -9.01 -16.65
N THR A 224 -2.11 -8.24 -17.59
CA THR A 224 -2.65 -8.09 -18.96
C THR A 224 -2.93 -9.40 -19.69
N PRO A 225 -2.05 -10.43 -19.69
CA PRO A 225 -2.31 -11.65 -20.45
C PRO A 225 -3.57 -12.38 -20.00
N ASP A 226 -3.90 -12.35 -18.70
CA ASP A 226 -5.08 -13.01 -18.18
C ASP A 226 -6.34 -12.14 -18.36
N VAL A 227 -6.20 -10.81 -18.30
CA VAL A 227 -7.28 -9.89 -18.70
C VAL A 227 -7.67 -10.13 -20.15
N ARG A 228 -6.73 -10.30 -21.08
CA ARG A 228 -7.05 -10.61 -22.48
C ARG A 228 -7.82 -11.92 -22.62
N ARG A 229 -7.40 -12.98 -21.92
CA ARG A 229 -8.09 -14.28 -21.94
C ARG A 229 -9.50 -14.17 -21.40
N ILE A 230 -9.66 -13.49 -20.26
CA ILE A 230 -10.96 -13.17 -19.69
C ILE A 230 -11.76 -12.40 -20.72
N LEU A 231 -11.19 -11.36 -21.33
CA LEU A 231 -11.80 -10.48 -22.33
C LEU A 231 -12.25 -11.14 -23.65
N HIS A 232 -11.88 -12.41 -23.90
CA HIS A 232 -12.38 -13.18 -25.04
C HIS A 232 -13.52 -14.17 -24.72
N ASP A 233 -13.76 -14.52 -23.45
CA ASP A 233 -14.80 -15.48 -23.06
C ASP A 233 -16.19 -14.83 -22.88
N ALA A 234 -17.18 -15.10 -23.73
CA ALA A 234 -18.47 -14.38 -23.72
C ALA A 234 -19.35 -14.59 -22.46
N SER A 235 -19.01 -15.56 -21.60
CA SER A 235 -19.84 -16.01 -20.46
C SER A 235 -19.62 -15.23 -19.14
N ARG A 236 -19.15 -13.98 -19.22
CA ARG A 236 -18.46 -13.33 -18.10
C ARG A 236 -19.34 -12.85 -16.94
N PRO A 237 -18.89 -13.02 -15.68
CA PRO A 237 -19.46 -12.33 -14.53
C PRO A 237 -19.25 -10.81 -14.62
N PRO A 238 -20.10 -9.99 -13.98
CA PRO A 238 -20.07 -8.53 -14.09
C PRO A 238 -18.96 -7.89 -13.21
N PHE A 239 -17.71 -8.33 -13.35
CA PHE A 239 -16.60 -7.87 -12.50
C PHE A 239 -16.35 -6.36 -12.60
N LEU A 240 -16.62 -5.73 -13.75
CA LEU A 240 -16.54 -4.27 -13.89
C LEU A 240 -17.56 -3.58 -12.97
N SER A 241 -18.83 -4.00 -13.05
CA SER A 241 -19.90 -3.45 -12.21
C SER A 241 -19.63 -3.68 -10.73
N ILE A 242 -19.15 -4.88 -10.36
CA ILE A 242 -18.77 -5.18 -8.98
C ILE A 242 -17.64 -4.27 -8.51
N GLY A 243 -16.57 -4.12 -9.30
CA GLY A 243 -15.45 -3.25 -8.95
C GLY A 243 -15.88 -1.78 -8.77
N LEU A 244 -16.76 -1.27 -9.63
CA LEU A 244 -17.32 0.07 -9.52
C LEU A 244 -18.21 0.24 -8.28
N LEU A 245 -19.03 -0.76 -7.95
CA LEU A 245 -19.85 -0.75 -6.73
C LEU A 245 -18.98 -0.73 -5.47
N ILE A 246 -17.90 -1.52 -5.45
CA ILE A 246 -16.92 -1.49 -4.36
C ILE A 246 -16.26 -0.10 -4.29
N ALA A 247 -15.92 0.52 -5.42
CA ALA A 247 -15.33 1.87 -5.46
C ALA A 247 -16.25 2.91 -4.85
N LEU A 248 -17.54 2.84 -5.20
CA LEU A 248 -18.56 3.71 -4.63
C LEU A 248 -18.68 3.47 -3.12
N ALA A 249 -18.73 2.21 -2.67
CA ALA A 249 -18.84 1.89 -1.26
C ALA A 249 -17.66 2.41 -0.43
N VAL A 250 -16.42 2.18 -0.87
CA VAL A 250 -15.24 2.63 -0.13
C VAL A 250 -15.01 4.14 -0.20
N SER A 251 -15.66 4.83 -1.14
CA SER A 251 -15.59 6.29 -1.26
C SER A 251 -16.16 7.04 -0.04
N TYR A 252 -16.89 6.34 0.83
CA TYR A 252 -17.44 6.85 2.10
C TYR A 252 -16.61 6.46 3.33
N ILE A 253 -15.59 5.61 3.18
CA ILE A 253 -14.78 5.12 4.31
C ILE A 253 -13.57 6.05 4.49
N SER A 254 -13.44 6.64 5.68
CA SER A 254 -12.31 7.50 6.01
C SER A 254 -10.98 6.75 5.92
N VAL A 255 -9.97 7.36 5.29
CA VAL A 255 -8.60 6.82 5.32
C VAL A 255 -8.04 7.01 6.73
N PRO A 256 -7.38 6.01 7.33
CA PRO A 256 -6.72 6.19 8.62
C PRO A 256 -5.77 7.38 8.58
N ASP A 257 -5.85 8.22 9.60
CA ASP A 257 -5.06 9.44 9.69
C ASP A 257 -4.03 9.33 10.80
N TRP A 258 -2.79 9.66 10.49
CA TRP A 258 -1.68 9.67 11.44
C TRP A 258 -1.17 11.10 11.60
N GLY A 259 -0.57 11.39 12.76
CA GLY A 259 -0.14 12.74 13.12
C GLY A 259 0.78 13.39 12.08
N LEU A 260 0.82 14.72 12.09
CA LEU A 260 1.78 15.49 11.28
C LEU A 260 3.19 15.20 11.78
N ARG A 261 4.06 14.73 10.87
CA ARG A 261 5.51 14.74 11.06
C ARG A 261 6.00 16.19 10.97
N ASP A 262 6.89 16.58 11.88
CA ASP A 262 7.59 17.86 11.76
C ASP A 262 8.73 17.71 10.73
N ALA A 263 8.62 18.39 9.59
CA ALA A 263 9.60 18.33 8.51
C ALA A 263 10.96 18.94 8.90
N VAL A 264 11.03 19.76 9.95
CA VAL A 264 12.26 20.38 10.44
C VAL A 264 12.86 19.56 11.59
N ARG A 265 12.04 19.16 12.55
CA ARG A 265 12.47 18.48 13.79
C ARG A 265 12.43 16.94 13.69
N GLY A 266 11.74 16.39 12.70
CA GLY A 266 11.50 14.96 12.55
C GLY A 266 10.36 14.46 13.43
N LEU A 267 10.59 13.36 14.14
CA LEU A 267 9.62 12.77 15.07
C LEU A 267 9.68 13.50 16.42
N ALA A 268 8.53 13.84 17.01
CA ALA A 268 8.47 14.63 18.24
C ALA A 268 8.68 13.82 19.54
N GLY A 269 8.92 12.50 19.44
CA GLY A 269 9.16 11.63 20.61
C GLY A 269 8.55 10.24 20.46
N TRP A 270 7.91 9.75 21.52
CA TRP A 270 7.25 8.44 21.60
C TRP A 270 5.93 8.41 20.81
N GLU A 271 6.02 8.48 19.50
CA GLU A 271 4.88 8.34 18.62
C GLU A 271 4.58 6.86 18.41
N HIS A 272 3.49 6.38 18.99
CA HIS A 272 3.01 5.02 18.77
C HIS A 272 2.21 4.95 17.49
N VAL A 273 2.63 4.06 16.60
CA VAL A 273 1.93 3.83 15.35
C VAL A 273 1.64 2.36 15.12
N THR A 274 0.38 2.06 14.80
CA THR A 274 -0.03 0.74 14.35
C THR A 274 0.43 0.51 12.92
N PRO A 275 0.97 -0.68 12.59
CA PRO A 275 1.33 -0.98 11.22
C PRO A 275 0.07 -0.97 10.34
N TRP A 276 0.24 -0.61 9.07
CA TRP A 276 -0.76 -0.93 8.06
C TRP A 276 -1.04 -2.44 8.07
N TRP A 277 -2.31 -2.83 7.96
CA TRP A 277 -2.75 -4.22 8.14
C TRP A 277 -2.05 -5.19 7.20
N GLY A 278 -1.67 -4.76 5.99
CA GLY A 278 -0.92 -5.57 5.03
C GLY A 278 0.45 -6.03 5.55
N ILE A 279 0.99 -5.32 6.55
CA ILE A 279 2.27 -5.62 7.22
C ILE A 279 2.04 -6.24 8.61
N ALA A 280 0.83 -6.19 9.17
CA ALA A 280 0.53 -6.68 10.51
C ALA A 280 0.98 -8.14 10.77
N PRO A 281 0.84 -9.10 9.83
CA PRO A 281 1.35 -10.46 10.03
C PRO A 281 2.87 -10.52 10.24
N PHE A 282 3.63 -9.72 9.50
CA PHE A 282 5.08 -9.67 9.62
C PHE A 282 5.50 -9.01 10.93
N ARG A 283 4.75 -7.99 11.40
CA ARG A 283 4.96 -7.43 12.74
C ARG A 283 4.74 -8.47 13.83
N SER A 284 3.68 -9.27 13.76
CA SER A 284 3.42 -10.30 14.78
C SER A 284 4.56 -11.32 14.81
N TRP A 285 5.05 -11.73 13.65
CA TRP A 285 6.22 -12.61 13.58
C TRP A 285 7.44 -11.97 14.23
N SER A 286 7.71 -10.68 13.95
CA SER A 286 8.80 -9.95 14.60
C SER A 286 8.63 -9.85 16.11
N LEU A 287 7.41 -9.74 16.63
CA LEU A 287 7.14 -9.71 18.07
C LEU A 287 7.36 -11.07 18.74
N TRP A 288 7.01 -12.17 18.05
CA TRP A 288 7.14 -13.52 18.62
C TRP A 288 8.53 -14.11 18.49
N LEU A 289 9.18 -13.86 17.36
CA LEU A 289 10.45 -14.49 16.99
C LEU A 289 11.65 -13.57 17.24
N GLY A 290 11.42 -12.26 17.43
CA GLY A 290 12.44 -11.23 17.24
C GLY A 290 12.56 -10.83 15.77
N SER A 291 13.03 -9.60 15.50
CA SER A 291 13.13 -9.03 14.15
C SER A 291 14.03 -9.86 13.24
N GLU A 292 15.22 -10.26 13.72
CA GLU A 292 16.18 -11.05 12.95
C GLU A 292 15.60 -12.40 12.49
N LEU A 293 15.07 -13.19 13.44
CA LEU A 293 14.50 -14.51 13.12
C LEU A 293 13.26 -14.39 12.25
N ALA A 294 12.40 -13.40 12.48
CA ALA A 294 11.25 -13.13 11.60
C ALA A 294 11.69 -12.80 10.17
N GLY A 295 12.77 -12.04 10.00
CA GLY A 295 13.39 -11.76 8.71
C GLY A 295 13.84 -13.03 8.00
N TYR A 296 14.60 -13.90 8.68
CA TYR A 296 15.03 -15.19 8.11
C TYR A 296 13.86 -16.09 7.74
N VAL A 297 12.85 -16.19 8.61
CA VAL A 297 11.62 -16.94 8.34
C VAL A 297 10.92 -16.39 7.10
N GLY A 298 10.78 -15.07 6.98
CA GLY A 298 10.19 -14.43 5.80
C GLY A 298 10.91 -14.76 4.51
N ILE A 299 12.25 -14.68 4.50
CA ILE A 299 13.09 -15.03 3.34
C ILE A 299 12.92 -16.51 2.98
N ILE A 300 12.96 -17.40 3.98
CA ILE A 300 12.78 -18.84 3.79
C ILE A 300 11.41 -19.13 3.16
N ILE A 301 10.33 -18.54 3.68
CA ILE A 301 8.97 -18.69 3.14
C ILE A 301 8.91 -18.20 1.69
N LEU A 302 9.48 -17.04 1.39
CA LEU A 302 9.52 -16.49 0.03
C LEU A 302 10.27 -17.43 -0.92
N LEU A 303 11.46 -17.89 -0.54
CA LEU A 303 12.26 -18.83 -1.34
C LEU A 303 11.51 -20.12 -1.58
N LEU A 304 10.81 -20.64 -0.57
CA LEU A 304 10.00 -21.86 -0.69
C LEU A 304 8.83 -21.65 -1.65
N LEU A 305 8.11 -20.52 -1.57
CA LEU A 305 7.02 -20.20 -2.49
C LEU A 305 7.50 -20.03 -3.94
N VAL A 306 8.64 -19.36 -4.15
CA VAL A 306 9.23 -19.16 -5.48
C VAL A 306 9.71 -20.48 -6.08
N THR A 307 10.37 -21.32 -5.28
CA THR A 307 10.97 -22.58 -5.75
C THR A 307 10.00 -23.76 -5.75
N LEU A 308 8.80 -23.62 -5.16
CA LEU A 308 7.77 -24.65 -5.08
C LEU A 308 7.55 -25.43 -6.39
N PRO A 309 7.48 -24.79 -7.58
CA PRO A 309 7.29 -25.50 -8.84
C PRO A 309 8.41 -26.49 -9.23
N LEU A 310 9.61 -26.32 -8.67
CA LEU A 310 10.82 -27.09 -9.01
C LEU A 310 10.91 -28.40 -8.22
N TRP A 311 10.58 -28.37 -6.94
CA TRP A 311 10.82 -29.51 -6.04
C TRP A 311 9.55 -30.23 -5.60
N TYR A 312 8.37 -29.61 -5.69
CA TYR A 312 7.14 -30.20 -5.16
C TYR A 312 6.84 -31.60 -5.73
N ARG A 313 7.05 -31.83 -7.04
CA ARG A 313 6.82 -33.14 -7.68
C ARG A 313 7.71 -34.26 -7.13
N ARG A 314 8.84 -33.92 -6.51
CA ARG A 314 9.79 -34.87 -5.92
C ARG A 314 9.49 -35.15 -4.44
N MET A 315 8.63 -34.36 -3.80
CA MET A 315 8.24 -34.59 -2.40
C MET A 315 7.15 -35.66 -2.28
N GLN A 316 7.22 -36.42 -1.19
CA GLN A 316 6.10 -37.26 -0.78
C GLN A 316 4.87 -36.38 -0.50
N ARG A 317 3.68 -36.84 -0.93
CA ARG A 317 2.42 -36.09 -0.80
C ARG A 317 2.14 -35.62 0.64
N ARG A 318 2.51 -36.42 1.65
CA ARG A 318 2.33 -36.10 3.07
C ARG A 318 3.22 -34.94 3.51
N THR A 319 4.50 -34.97 3.13
CA THR A 319 5.48 -33.91 3.43
C THR A 319 5.04 -32.58 2.81
N ALA A 320 4.61 -32.61 1.55
CA ALA A 320 4.15 -31.42 0.86
C ALA A 320 2.88 -30.82 1.49
N ALA A 321 1.93 -31.67 1.91
CA ALA A 321 0.72 -31.22 2.59
C ALA A 321 1.00 -30.63 3.98
N ALA A 322 1.84 -31.29 4.78
CA ALA A 322 2.27 -30.79 6.09
C ALA A 322 2.98 -29.44 5.94
N PHE A 323 3.87 -29.32 4.97
CA PHE A 323 4.59 -28.09 4.67
C PHE A 323 3.66 -26.92 4.32
N LEU A 324 2.70 -27.13 3.40
CA LEU A 324 1.71 -26.11 3.05
C LEU A 324 0.81 -25.74 4.23
N ALA A 325 0.44 -26.72 5.08
CA ALA A 325 -0.35 -26.47 6.27
C ALA A 325 0.39 -25.60 7.29
N VAL A 326 1.69 -25.82 7.48
CA VAL A 326 2.54 -24.97 8.35
C VAL A 326 2.62 -23.55 7.80
N LEU A 327 2.92 -23.38 6.51
CA LEU A 327 2.98 -22.04 5.89
C LEU A 327 1.66 -21.28 6.03
N LEU A 328 0.53 -21.94 5.75
CA LEU A 328 -0.79 -21.33 5.87
C LEU A 328 -1.12 -21.02 7.33
N GLY A 329 -0.78 -21.92 8.25
CA GLY A 329 -0.96 -21.74 9.69
C GLY A 329 -0.20 -20.52 10.21
N MET A 330 1.08 -20.36 9.85
CA MET A 330 1.88 -19.20 10.25
C MET A 330 1.28 -17.87 9.75
N LEU A 331 0.74 -17.86 8.53
CA LEU A 331 0.12 -16.68 7.93
C LEU A 331 -1.22 -16.35 8.60
N ILE A 332 -2.07 -17.35 8.86
CA ILE A 332 -3.35 -17.17 9.57
C ILE A 332 -3.11 -16.69 11.00
N ILE A 333 -2.20 -17.32 11.73
CA ILE A 333 -1.87 -16.94 13.11
C ILE A 333 -1.34 -15.50 13.12
N GLY A 334 -0.44 -15.13 12.20
CA GLY A 334 0.02 -13.74 12.04
C GLY A 334 -1.12 -12.75 11.80
N LEU A 335 -2.10 -13.09 10.98
CA LEU A 335 -3.28 -12.22 10.75
C LEU A 335 -4.18 -12.08 11.97
N LEU A 336 -4.41 -13.17 12.72
CA LEU A 336 -5.33 -13.17 13.87
C LEU A 336 -4.76 -12.47 15.09
N PHE A 337 -3.46 -12.59 15.32
CA PHE A 337 -2.79 -12.13 16.54
C PHE A 337 -1.82 -10.96 16.28
N GLY A 338 -1.83 -10.39 15.09
CA GLY A 338 -0.93 -9.30 14.68
C GLY A 338 -1.39 -7.88 14.96
N ASN A 339 -2.65 -7.72 15.39
CA ASN A 339 -3.26 -6.42 15.67
C ASN A 339 -3.03 -6.01 17.12
#